data_AF-A0A7V1EBA9-F1
#
_entry.id   AF-A0A7V1EBA9-F1
#
_cell.length_a   1.000
_cell.length_b   1.000
_cell.length_c   1.000
_cell.angle_alpha   90.00
_cell.angle_beta   90.00
_cell.angle_gamma   90.00
#
_symmetry.space_group_name_H-M   'P 1'
#
loop_
_entity.id
_entity.type
_entity.pdbx_description
1 polymer ?
#
loop_
_entity_poly.entity_id
_entity_poly.type
_entity_poly.pdbx_seq_one_letter_code
_entity_poly.pdbx_strand_id
1 'polypeptide(L)'
;MTSKIHWGISMALAALLKKYKYDLIICGLETTDSSTAQVGPEIAEKLGIPQITFVNKIELDDTGRNGIFTRETDTGYQVMQGKLPLVVTLVKGINEPRDPDLKLLEGKRIEKATLKDLELSTDDVGIDGSPTQVVEINAAKTRTRAQMVIDSSLPAHERIKLIMKGGIQDRDGSTKLEGETEKLAKKAGDFILEIISK
;
A
#
# COMPACT_ATOMS: atom_id res chain seq x y z
N MET A 1 -13.41 -1.26 8.64
CA MET A 1 -13.43 -1.46 7.18
C MET A 1 -12.57 -2.68 6.88
N THR A 2 -13.19 -3.86 6.83
CA THR A 2 -12.56 -5.19 6.94
C THR A 2 -11.79 -5.60 5.68
N SER A 3 -10.47 -5.55 5.68
CA SER A 3 -9.59 -6.18 4.69
C SER A 3 -9.49 -7.72 4.90
N LYS A 4 -10.60 -8.43 4.70
CA LYS A 4 -10.72 -9.91 4.73
C LYS A 4 -11.22 -10.45 3.39
N ILE A 5 -10.46 -10.32 2.30
CA ILE A 5 -11.16 -10.37 1.00
C ILE A 5 -10.40 -10.98 -0.19
N HIS A 6 -9.06 -11.04 -0.18
CA HIS A 6 -8.34 -11.42 -1.42
C HIS A 6 -8.71 -12.82 -1.91
N TRP A 7 -8.91 -13.81 -1.02
CA TRP A 7 -9.28 -15.17 -1.39
C TRP A 7 -10.65 -15.25 -2.06
N GLY A 8 -11.67 -14.64 -1.45
CA GLY A 8 -13.02 -14.62 -2.02
C GLY A 8 -13.08 -13.81 -3.32
N ILE A 9 -12.31 -12.72 -3.42
CA ILE A 9 -12.19 -11.92 -4.64
C ILE A 9 -11.54 -12.75 -5.75
N SER A 10 -10.38 -13.36 -5.49
CA SER A 10 -9.66 -14.17 -6.48
C SER A 10 -10.47 -15.40 -6.88
N MET A 11 -11.24 -16.00 -5.96
CA MET A 11 -12.18 -17.09 -6.26
C MET A 11 -13.28 -16.66 -7.23
N ALA A 12 -13.97 -15.56 -6.94
CA ALA A 12 -15.01 -15.03 -7.82
C ALA A 12 -14.46 -14.63 -9.20
N LEU A 13 -13.31 -13.95 -9.23
CA LEU A 13 -12.65 -13.55 -10.48
C LEU A 13 -12.20 -14.75 -11.30
N ALA A 14 -11.58 -15.77 -10.67
CA ALA A 14 -11.17 -16.98 -11.37
C ALA A 14 -12.38 -17.75 -11.93
N ALA A 15 -13.46 -17.87 -11.17
CA ALA A 15 -14.70 -18.51 -11.65
C ALA A 15 -15.31 -17.76 -12.83
N LEU A 16 -15.29 -16.43 -12.81
CA LEU A 16 -15.72 -15.61 -13.95
C LEU A 16 -14.80 -15.82 -15.17
N LEU A 17 -13.48 -15.75 -14.98
CA LEU A 17 -12.49 -15.89 -16.04
C LEU A 17 -12.59 -17.23 -16.76
N LYS A 18 -12.91 -18.33 -16.05
CA LYS A 18 -13.13 -19.66 -16.66
C LYS A 18 -14.20 -19.68 -17.75
N LYS A 19 -15.10 -18.69 -17.80
CA LYS A 19 -16.14 -18.57 -18.83
C LYS A 19 -15.67 -17.88 -20.10
N TYR A 20 -14.49 -17.27 -20.09
CA TYR A 20 -13.94 -16.54 -21.22
C TYR A 20 -12.71 -17.26 -21.77
N LYS A 21 -12.44 -17.07 -23.06
CA LYS A 21 -11.14 -17.42 -23.63
C LYS A 21 -10.18 -16.26 -23.36
N TYR A 22 -9.00 -16.57 -22.84
CA TYR A 22 -7.97 -15.59 -22.53
C TYR A 22 -6.59 -16.15 -22.87
N ASP A 23 -5.72 -15.26 -23.32
CA ASP A 23 -4.29 -15.54 -23.53
C ASP A 23 -3.44 -14.81 -22.48
N LEU A 24 -3.82 -13.60 -22.11
CA LEU A 24 -3.11 -12.82 -21.09
C LEU A 24 -4.12 -12.19 -20.11
N ILE A 25 -3.92 -12.45 -18.83
CA ILE A 25 -4.68 -11.81 -17.75
C ILE A 25 -3.77 -10.76 -17.13
N ILE A 26 -4.21 -9.51 -17.14
CA ILE A 26 -3.46 -8.38 -16.59
C ILE A 26 -4.09 -7.93 -15.28
N CYS A 27 -3.29 -7.88 -14.22
CA CYS A 27 -3.66 -7.34 -12.92
C CYS A 27 -2.75 -6.16 -12.57
N GLY A 28 -3.22 -5.25 -11.71
CA GLY A 28 -2.31 -4.35 -11.00
C GLY A 28 -1.48 -5.12 -9.97
N LEU A 29 -0.31 -4.62 -9.60
CA LEU A 29 0.51 -5.21 -8.54
C LEU A 29 -0.26 -5.27 -7.22
N GLU A 30 -0.79 -4.13 -6.79
CA GLU A 30 -1.53 -4.01 -5.53
C GLU A 30 -2.61 -2.94 -5.63
N THR A 31 -3.53 -2.95 -4.67
CA THR A 31 -4.53 -1.91 -4.51
C THR A 31 -4.07 -0.91 -3.45
N THR A 32 -4.47 0.36 -3.59
CA THR A 32 -4.04 1.43 -2.68
C THR A 32 -4.73 1.42 -1.32
N ASP A 33 -5.79 0.65 -1.17
CA ASP A 33 -6.57 0.53 0.07
C ASP A 33 -6.04 -0.59 0.98
N SER A 34 -5.75 -1.75 0.41
CA SER A 34 -5.38 -2.97 1.15
C SER A 34 -3.93 -3.41 0.94
N SER A 35 -3.27 -3.01 -0.14
CA SER A 35 -1.83 -3.24 -0.43
C SER A 35 -1.33 -4.66 -0.15
N THR A 36 -2.10 -5.70 -0.52
CA THR A 36 -1.72 -7.10 -0.23
C THR A 36 -0.91 -7.76 -1.34
N ALA A 37 -1.00 -7.26 -2.57
CA ALA A 37 -0.39 -7.84 -3.78
C ALA A 37 -0.73 -9.34 -4.06
N GLN A 38 -1.82 -9.86 -3.49
CA GLN A 38 -2.12 -11.31 -3.49
C GLN A 38 -3.12 -11.76 -4.56
N VAL A 39 -4.04 -10.88 -4.99
CA VAL A 39 -5.16 -11.28 -5.86
C VAL A 39 -4.70 -11.83 -7.21
N GLY A 40 -3.73 -11.18 -7.87
CA GLY A 40 -3.19 -11.65 -9.15
C GLY A 40 -2.58 -13.06 -9.05
N PRO A 41 -1.62 -13.29 -8.14
CA PRO A 41 -1.07 -14.62 -7.90
C PRO A 41 -2.09 -15.69 -7.56
N GLU A 42 -3.10 -15.36 -6.76
CA GLU A 42 -4.16 -16.31 -6.42
C GLU A 42 -5.06 -16.66 -7.60
N ILE A 43 -5.34 -15.71 -8.49
CA ILE A 43 -6.06 -15.99 -9.74
C ILE A 43 -5.26 -17.00 -10.57
N ALA A 44 -3.94 -16.81 -10.71
CA ALA A 44 -3.08 -17.72 -11.46
C ALA A 44 -3.12 -19.14 -10.90
N GLU A 45 -3.01 -19.28 -9.57
CA GLU A 45 -3.09 -20.56 -8.87
C GLU A 45 -4.45 -21.25 -9.10
N LYS A 46 -5.57 -20.52 -8.93
CA LYS A 46 -6.94 -21.05 -9.10
C LYS A 46 -7.27 -21.45 -10.53
N LEU A 47 -6.61 -20.82 -11.51
CA LEU A 47 -6.73 -21.15 -12.93
C LEU A 47 -5.73 -22.24 -13.36
N GLY A 48 -4.70 -22.52 -12.55
CA GLY A 48 -3.66 -23.49 -12.85
C GLY A 48 -2.74 -23.05 -14.00
N ILE A 49 -2.49 -21.75 -14.14
CA ILE A 49 -1.67 -21.17 -15.23
C ILE A 49 -0.46 -20.42 -14.66
N PRO A 50 0.64 -20.30 -15.42
CA PRO A 50 1.83 -19.59 -14.97
C PRO A 50 1.57 -18.10 -14.72
N GLN A 51 2.45 -17.48 -13.93
CA GLN A 51 2.40 -16.05 -13.63
C GLN A 51 3.77 -15.39 -13.69
N ILE A 52 3.78 -14.08 -14.00
CA ILE A 52 4.94 -13.21 -13.84
C ILE A 52 4.52 -11.94 -13.11
N THR A 53 5.07 -11.72 -11.92
CA THR A 53 4.73 -10.58 -11.06
C THR A 53 5.72 -9.43 -11.23
N PHE A 54 5.34 -8.22 -10.78
CA PHE A 54 6.16 -7.00 -10.84
C PHE A 54 6.61 -6.62 -12.26
N VAL A 55 5.78 -6.84 -13.27
CA VAL A 55 6.12 -6.58 -14.68
C VAL A 55 6.08 -5.09 -14.98
N ASN A 56 7.15 -4.57 -15.58
CA ASN A 56 7.27 -3.18 -16.00
C ASN A 56 7.44 -3.00 -17.52
N LYS A 57 7.60 -4.09 -18.27
CA LYS A 57 7.61 -4.09 -19.75
C LYS A 57 7.09 -5.42 -20.28
N ILE A 58 6.29 -5.37 -21.34
CA ILE A 58 5.73 -6.53 -22.03
C ILE A 58 6.02 -6.40 -23.52
N GLU A 59 6.60 -7.43 -24.11
CA GLU A 59 6.85 -7.56 -25.55
C GLU A 59 6.33 -8.91 -26.02
N LEU A 60 5.28 -8.93 -26.84
CA LEU A 60 4.69 -10.17 -27.37
C LEU A 60 5.30 -10.49 -28.74
N ASP A 61 5.42 -11.79 -29.05
CA ASP A 61 5.81 -12.23 -30.39
C ASP A 61 4.68 -12.01 -31.42
N ASP A 62 5.03 -12.03 -32.71
CA ASP A 62 4.07 -11.84 -33.81
C ASP A 62 2.95 -12.89 -33.82
N THR A 63 3.18 -14.05 -33.21
CA THR A 63 2.21 -15.14 -33.13
C THR A 63 1.22 -14.97 -31.98
N GLY A 64 1.50 -14.06 -31.04
CA GLY A 64 0.76 -13.89 -29.80
C GLY A 64 0.83 -15.12 -28.87
N ARG A 65 1.83 -16.00 -29.00
CA ARG A 65 1.93 -17.24 -28.21
C ARG A 65 2.97 -17.15 -27.10
N ASN A 66 4.00 -16.34 -27.30
CA ASN A 66 5.03 -16.11 -26.31
C ASN A 66 5.25 -14.60 -26.11
N GLY A 67 5.82 -14.26 -24.96
CA GLY A 67 6.22 -12.90 -24.65
C GLY A 67 7.52 -12.86 -23.87
N ILE A 68 8.19 -11.72 -23.97
CA ILE A 68 9.30 -11.29 -23.14
C ILE A 68 8.73 -10.29 -22.12
N PHE A 69 9.01 -10.55 -20.85
CA PHE A 69 8.50 -9.78 -19.73
C PHE A 69 9.68 -9.31 -18.90
N THR A 70 9.81 -7.99 -18.72
CA THR A 70 10.78 -7.42 -17.78
C THR A 70 10.06 -7.19 -16.47
N ARG A 71 10.59 -7.77 -15.38
CA ARG A 71 10.08 -7.56 -14.03
C ARG A 71 11.08 -6.86 -13.13
N GLU A 72 10.56 -6.13 -12.16
CA GLU A 72 11.34 -5.49 -11.11
C GLU A 72 11.65 -6.48 -9.99
N THR A 73 12.82 -6.27 -9.39
CA THR A 73 13.35 -6.98 -8.23
C THR A 73 14.05 -5.96 -7.33
N ASP A 74 14.32 -6.33 -6.09
CA ASP A 74 14.98 -5.44 -5.12
C ASP A 74 16.36 -4.95 -5.60
N THR A 75 17.01 -5.69 -6.50
CA THR A 75 18.37 -5.41 -6.99
C THR A 75 18.40 -4.93 -8.45
N GLY A 76 17.25 -4.71 -9.10
CA GLY A 76 17.18 -4.31 -10.50
C GLY A 76 16.10 -5.04 -11.29
N TYR A 77 16.43 -5.52 -12.49
CA TYR A 77 15.45 -6.11 -13.40
C TYR A 77 15.79 -7.55 -13.81
N GLN A 78 14.75 -8.34 -14.03
CA GLN A 78 14.86 -9.68 -14.62
C GLN A 78 14.04 -9.74 -15.91
N VAL A 79 14.65 -10.28 -16.96
CA VAL A 79 13.98 -10.54 -18.24
C VAL A 79 13.57 -12.00 -18.27
N MET A 80 12.28 -12.26 -18.45
CA MET A 80 11.68 -13.58 -18.45
C MET A 80 10.96 -13.84 -19.76
N GLN A 81 11.06 -15.07 -20.27
CA GLN A 81 10.24 -15.53 -21.38
C GLN A 81 9.07 -16.35 -20.84
N GLY A 82 7.87 -16.07 -21.32
CA GLY A 82 6.65 -16.78 -20.92
C GLY A 82 5.83 -17.20 -22.14
N LYS A 83 5.19 -18.37 -22.03
CA LYS A 83 4.21 -18.86 -23.00
C LYS A 83 2.80 -18.55 -22.49
N LEU A 84 1.90 -18.14 -23.37
CA LEU A 84 0.49 -17.90 -23.03
C LEU A 84 -0.29 -19.25 -23.00
N PRO A 85 -1.30 -19.40 -22.10
CA PRO A 85 -1.88 -18.36 -21.25
C PRO A 85 -1.05 -18.03 -20.00
N LEU A 86 -1.06 -16.75 -19.60
CA LEU A 86 -0.27 -16.24 -18.48
C LEU A 86 -1.04 -15.18 -17.68
N VAL A 87 -0.84 -15.14 -16.35
CA VAL A 87 -1.22 -13.98 -15.52
C VAL A 87 -0.01 -13.06 -15.30
N VAL A 88 -0.20 -11.75 -15.45
CA VAL A 88 0.83 -10.76 -15.14
C VAL A 88 0.33 -9.72 -14.16
N THR A 89 1.18 -9.31 -13.22
CA THR A 89 0.89 -8.16 -12.35
C THR A 89 1.80 -7.00 -12.70
N LEU A 90 1.22 -5.83 -12.97
CA LEU A 90 1.96 -4.67 -13.47
C LEU A 90 2.37 -3.74 -12.32
N VAL A 91 3.61 -3.26 -12.37
CA VAL A 91 4.01 -2.11 -11.54
C VAL A 91 3.45 -0.81 -12.10
N LYS A 92 3.36 0.21 -11.24
CA LYS A 92 3.04 1.56 -11.66
C LYS A 92 4.14 2.07 -12.62
N GLY A 93 3.75 2.70 -13.71
CA GLY A 93 4.70 3.31 -14.65
C GLY A 93 5.17 2.42 -15.80
N ILE A 94 4.55 1.23 -15.98
CA ILE A 94 4.74 0.44 -17.22
C ILE A 94 4.37 1.23 -18.48
N ASN A 95 3.37 2.11 -18.38
CA ASN A 95 2.96 3.02 -19.44
C ASN A 95 2.35 4.30 -18.87
N GLU A 96 2.12 5.27 -19.74
CA GLU A 96 1.26 6.42 -19.47
C GLU A 96 -0.17 6.10 -19.97
N PRO A 97 -1.17 5.96 -19.07
CA PRO A 97 -2.54 5.72 -19.48
C PRO A 97 -3.08 6.86 -20.32
N ARG A 98 -3.73 6.53 -21.44
CA ARG A 98 -4.40 7.52 -22.28
C ARG A 98 -5.58 8.19 -21.57
N ASP A 99 -5.92 9.39 -22.02
CA ASP A 99 -7.14 10.05 -21.59
C ASP A 99 -8.41 9.27 -22.01
N PRO A 100 -9.47 9.30 -21.18
CA PRO A 100 -10.73 8.66 -21.52
C PRO A 100 -11.47 9.43 -22.61
N ASP A 101 -12.05 8.71 -23.57
CA ASP A 101 -12.96 9.28 -24.57
C ASP A 101 -14.38 8.77 -24.29
N LEU A 102 -15.26 9.68 -23.89
CA LEU A 102 -16.63 9.38 -23.48
C LEU A 102 -17.49 8.85 -24.65
N LYS A 103 -17.17 9.21 -25.89
CA LYS A 103 -17.91 8.72 -27.06
C LYS A 103 -17.75 7.21 -27.23
N LEU A 104 -16.60 6.66 -26.83
CA LEU A 104 -16.35 5.21 -26.85
C LEU A 104 -17.16 4.44 -25.81
N LEU A 105 -17.88 5.13 -24.91
CA LEU A 105 -18.71 4.52 -23.86
C LEU A 105 -20.20 4.52 -24.22
N GLU A 106 -20.62 5.28 -25.23
CA GLU A 106 -22.02 5.37 -25.64
C GLU A 106 -22.57 3.99 -26.05
N GLY A 107 -23.72 3.62 -25.49
CA GLY A 107 -24.39 2.34 -25.79
C GLY A 107 -23.77 1.11 -25.12
N LYS A 108 -22.62 1.21 -24.45
CA LYS A 108 -22.01 0.08 -23.74
C LYS A 108 -22.78 -0.22 -22.45
N ARG A 109 -23.05 -1.51 -22.22
CA ARG A 109 -23.69 -2.01 -21.01
C ARG A 109 -22.69 -2.81 -20.20
N ILE A 110 -22.78 -2.69 -18.88
CA ILE A 110 -22.01 -3.50 -17.95
C ILE A 110 -22.74 -4.82 -17.75
N GLU A 111 -22.07 -5.91 -18.10
CA GLU A 111 -22.53 -7.25 -17.79
C GLU A 111 -22.46 -7.49 -16.27
N LYS A 112 -23.50 -8.10 -15.72
CA LYS A 112 -23.57 -8.44 -14.30
C LYS A 112 -23.59 -9.95 -14.17
N ALA A 113 -22.73 -10.47 -13.30
CA ALA A 113 -22.73 -11.87 -12.92
C ALA A 113 -23.10 -11.98 -11.44
N THR A 114 -23.90 -12.98 -11.11
CA THR A 114 -24.26 -13.36 -9.73
C THR A 114 -23.46 -14.60 -9.31
N LEU A 115 -23.43 -14.89 -8.00
CA LEU A 115 -22.77 -16.11 -7.50
C LEU A 115 -23.34 -17.38 -8.13
N LYS A 116 -24.66 -17.40 -8.34
CA LYS A 116 -25.33 -18.52 -9.02
C LYS A 116 -24.84 -18.70 -10.45
N ASP A 117 -24.62 -17.61 -11.18
CA ASP A 117 -24.06 -17.71 -12.52
C ASP A 117 -22.66 -18.33 -12.48
N LEU A 118 -21.87 -18.02 -11.44
CA LEU A 118 -20.50 -18.50 -11.28
C LEU A 118 -20.39 -19.90 -10.63
N GLU A 119 -21.52 -20.54 -10.31
CA GLU A 119 -21.56 -21.80 -9.56
C GLU A 119 -20.85 -21.71 -8.20
N LEU A 120 -20.92 -20.52 -7.57
CA LEU A 120 -20.35 -20.26 -6.26
C LEU A 120 -21.45 -20.04 -5.22
N SER A 121 -21.10 -20.31 -3.96
CA SER A 121 -21.91 -20.05 -2.78
C SER A 121 -21.27 -18.99 -1.88
N THR A 122 -21.98 -18.58 -0.83
CA THR A 122 -21.42 -17.72 0.22
C THR A 122 -20.31 -18.38 1.01
N ASP A 123 -20.19 -19.70 0.95
CA ASP A 123 -19.13 -20.44 1.64
C ASP A 123 -17.82 -20.44 0.83
N ASP A 124 -17.89 -20.07 -0.46
CA ASP A 124 -16.72 -19.98 -1.34
C ASP A 124 -16.10 -18.58 -1.39
N VAL A 125 -16.90 -17.55 -1.06
CA VAL A 125 -16.54 -16.13 -1.20
C VAL A 125 -17.00 -15.32 0.02
N GLY A 126 -16.64 -14.04 0.09
CA GLY A 126 -17.08 -13.19 1.19
C GLY A 126 -16.44 -13.57 2.53
N ILE A 127 -17.16 -13.30 3.64
CA ILE A 127 -16.62 -13.47 4.99
C ILE A 127 -16.46 -14.95 5.34
N ASP A 128 -17.46 -15.76 4.99
CA ASP A 128 -17.51 -17.18 5.38
C ASP A 128 -16.50 -18.02 4.59
N GLY A 129 -16.30 -17.71 3.31
CA GLY A 129 -15.28 -18.35 2.48
C GLY A 129 -13.85 -17.82 2.63
N SER A 130 -13.63 -16.77 3.43
CA SER A 130 -12.28 -16.20 3.61
C SER A 130 -11.54 -16.87 4.77
N PRO A 131 -10.33 -17.42 4.54
CA PRO A 131 -9.50 -17.95 5.61
C PRO A 131 -8.94 -16.84 6.53
N THR A 132 -8.89 -15.60 6.04
CA THR A 132 -8.30 -14.47 6.79
C THR A 132 -9.37 -13.55 7.37
N GLN A 133 -9.06 -13.03 8.57
CA GLN A 133 -10.02 -12.33 9.41
C GLN A 133 -9.42 -11.10 10.15
N VAL A 134 -9.64 -9.88 9.65
CA VAL A 134 -9.47 -8.59 10.35
C VAL A 134 -10.31 -8.51 11.62
N VAL A 135 -9.63 -8.56 12.76
CA VAL A 135 -10.25 -8.45 14.08
C VAL A 135 -10.41 -6.99 14.49
N GLU A 136 -9.40 -6.16 14.20
CA GLU A 136 -9.35 -4.77 14.65
C GLU A 136 -8.57 -3.92 13.64
N ILE A 137 -8.88 -2.63 13.59
CA ILE A 137 -8.15 -1.63 12.81
C ILE A 137 -7.84 -0.46 13.72
N ASN A 138 -6.56 -0.22 13.95
CA ASN A 138 -6.07 0.86 14.79
C ASN A 138 -5.43 1.95 13.93
N ALA A 139 -5.69 3.20 14.26
CA ALA A 139 -4.98 4.32 13.64
C ALA A 139 -3.50 4.27 14.04
N ALA A 140 -2.62 4.52 13.07
CA ALA A 140 -1.20 4.66 13.36
C ALA A 140 -0.98 5.78 14.37
N LYS A 141 -0.11 5.55 15.36
CA LYS A 141 0.26 6.59 16.33
C LYS A 141 0.85 7.78 15.58
N THR A 142 0.36 8.98 15.89
CA THR A 142 0.94 10.22 15.36
C THR A 142 2.43 10.24 15.68
N ARG A 143 3.28 10.46 14.67
CA ARG A 143 4.71 10.64 14.88
C ARG A 143 4.91 11.81 15.83
N THR A 144 5.61 11.57 16.95
CA THR A 144 6.09 12.64 17.82
C THR A 144 7.04 13.50 17.00
N ARG A 145 6.94 14.84 17.13
CA ARG A 145 7.83 15.77 16.41
C ARG A 145 9.28 15.34 16.64
N ALA A 146 10.10 15.34 15.59
CA ALA A 146 11.53 15.17 15.73
C ALA A 146 12.00 16.15 16.82
N GLN A 147 12.59 15.61 17.89
CA GLN A 147 13.19 16.46 18.91
C GLN A 147 14.18 17.37 18.19
N MET A 148 14.14 18.67 18.49
CA MET A 148 15.08 19.61 17.92
C MET A 148 16.48 19.12 18.26
N VAL A 149 17.24 18.68 17.25
CA VAL A 149 18.64 18.32 17.43
C VAL A 149 19.36 19.64 17.69
N ILE A 150 19.74 19.85 18.94
CA ILE A 150 20.47 21.04 19.33
C ILE A 150 21.85 20.95 18.70
N ASP A 151 22.17 21.95 17.88
CA ASP A 151 23.49 22.05 17.26
C ASP A 151 24.57 22.06 18.35
N SER A 152 25.43 21.04 18.31
CA SER A 152 26.54 20.88 19.26
C SER A 152 27.68 21.87 19.02
N SER A 153 27.70 22.55 17.88
CA SER A 153 28.65 23.62 17.59
C SER A 153 28.32 24.93 18.32
N LEU A 154 27.08 25.09 18.79
CA LEU A 154 26.67 26.27 19.54
C LEU A 154 27.28 26.29 20.95
N PRO A 155 27.66 27.46 21.47
CA PRO A 155 28.07 27.62 22.86
C PRO A 155 27.00 27.10 23.84
N ALA A 156 27.44 26.53 24.96
CA ALA A 156 26.57 25.89 25.95
C ALA A 156 25.38 26.76 26.41
N HIS A 157 25.59 28.08 26.54
CA HIS A 157 24.55 29.00 26.98
C HIS A 157 23.41 29.18 25.96
N GLU A 158 23.70 29.14 24.65
CA GLU A 158 22.67 29.20 23.61
C GLU A 158 21.90 27.88 23.50
N ARG A 159 22.60 26.76 23.68
CA ARG A 159 21.99 25.43 23.76
C ARG A 159 20.99 25.34 24.92
N ILE A 160 21.38 25.83 26.10
CA ILE A 160 20.51 25.91 27.27
C ILE A 160 19.33 26.85 27.03
N LYS A 161 19.56 28.02 26.42
CA LYS A 161 18.49 28.97 26.06
C LYS A 161 17.45 28.36 25.10
N LEU A 162 17.90 27.56 24.14
CA LEU A 162 17.06 26.83 23.20
C LEU A 162 16.22 25.73 23.87
N ILE A 163 16.80 25.05 24.86
CA ILE A 163 16.07 24.08 25.71
C ILE A 163 15.02 24.79 26.57
N MET A 164 15.42 25.88 27.25
CA MET A 164 14.59 26.60 28.22
C MET A 164 13.42 27.35 27.57
N LYS A 165 13.55 27.79 26.31
CA LYS A 165 12.45 28.41 25.56
C LYS A 165 11.36 27.44 25.11
N GLY A 166 11.40 26.18 25.56
CA GLY A 166 10.36 25.19 25.28
C GLY A 166 10.41 24.76 23.83
N GLY A 167 11.44 24.00 23.47
CA GLY A 167 11.68 23.43 22.12
C GLY A 167 10.64 22.42 21.63
N ILE A 168 9.35 22.73 21.76
CA ILE A 168 8.21 22.06 21.18
C ILE A 168 7.16 23.14 20.85
N GLN A 169 7.04 23.54 19.58
CA GLN A 169 5.88 24.33 19.12
C GLN A 169 4.77 23.39 18.63
N ASP A 170 3.52 23.74 18.91
CA ASP A 170 2.33 23.14 18.30
C ASP A 170 2.08 23.73 16.90
N ARG A 171 1.17 23.09 16.15
CA ARG A 171 0.90 23.36 14.72
C ARG A 171 0.34 24.76 14.44
N ASP A 172 -0.12 25.47 15.46
CA ASP A 172 -0.68 26.82 15.42
C ASP A 172 0.33 27.93 15.80
N GLY A 173 1.58 27.55 16.10
CA GLY A 173 2.63 28.50 16.52
C GLY A 173 2.44 29.03 17.94
N SER A 174 1.46 28.53 18.70
CA SER A 174 1.26 28.95 20.08
C SER A 174 2.28 28.27 21.02
N THR A 175 2.98 29.09 21.78
CA THR A 175 3.95 28.66 22.79
C THR A 175 3.19 28.25 24.05
N LYS A 176 3.26 26.99 24.48
CA LYS A 176 2.46 26.48 25.61
C LYS A 176 2.93 26.90 27.01
N LEU A 177 4.01 27.68 27.13
CA LEU A 177 4.48 28.22 28.40
C LEU A 177 5.05 29.63 28.21
N GLU A 178 4.30 30.64 28.65
CA GLU A 178 4.82 31.98 28.95
C GLU A 178 4.90 32.17 30.46
N GLY A 179 6.02 32.75 30.91
CA GLY A 179 6.24 33.09 32.31
C GLY A 179 7.59 33.77 32.49
N GLU A 180 7.71 34.56 33.55
CA GLU A 180 8.95 35.23 33.90
C GLU A 180 10.10 34.22 34.04
N THR A 181 11.24 34.55 33.43
CA THR A 181 12.43 33.70 33.31
C THR A 181 12.87 33.10 34.65
N GLU A 182 12.69 33.83 35.74
CA GLU A 182 12.99 33.38 37.11
C GLU A 182 12.14 32.20 37.56
N LYS A 183 10.84 32.17 37.22
CA LYS A 183 9.94 31.07 37.60
C LYS A 183 10.25 29.79 36.84
N LEU A 184 10.64 29.93 35.57
CA LEU A 184 11.08 28.81 34.73
C LEU A 184 12.44 28.26 35.18
N ALA A 185 13.39 29.14 35.52
CA ALA A 185 14.68 28.74 36.08
C ALA A 185 14.53 28.00 37.41
N LYS A 186 13.62 28.47 38.28
CA LYS A 186 13.33 27.82 39.56
C LYS A 186 12.74 26.42 39.38
N LYS A 187 11.74 26.27 38.50
CA LYS A 187 11.17 24.95 38.16
C LYS A 187 12.20 23.98 37.56
N ALA A 188 13.10 24.48 36.72
CA ALA A 188 14.18 23.66 36.16
C ALA A 188 15.18 23.24 37.25
N GLY A 189 15.52 24.13 38.19
CA GLY A 189 16.37 23.83 39.34
C GLY A 189 15.75 22.78 40.26
N ASP A 190 14.47 22.93 40.59
CA ASP A 190 13.72 21.99 41.44
C ASP A 190 13.66 20.60 40.80
N PHE A 191 13.45 20.53 39.49
CA PHE A 191 13.44 19.26 38.73
C PHE A 191 14.81 18.57 38.71
N ILE A 192 15.91 19.32 38.58
CA ILE A 192 17.27 18.77 38.63
C ILE A 192 17.58 18.24 40.03
N LEU A 193 17.16 18.95 41.08
CA LEU A 193 17.32 18.50 42.46
C LEU A 193 16.54 17.21 42.75
N GLU A 194 15.33 17.08 42.18
CA GLU A 194 14.52 15.86 42.30
C GLU A 194 15.21 14.63 41.67
N ILE A 195 15.87 14.81 40.51
CA ILE A 195 16.63 13.75 39.84
C ILE A 195 17.88 13.35 40.63
N ILE A 196 18.58 14.30 41.25
CA ILE A 196 19.79 14.04 42.03
C ILE A 196 19.48 13.40 43.39
N SER A 197 18.25 13.56 43.89
CA SER A 197 17.81 13.03 45.18
C SER A 197 17.30 11.57 45.16
N LYS A 198 17.27 10.92 43.99
CA LYS A 198 16.99 9.49 43.82
C LYS A 198 18.26 8.72 43.51
#